data_AF-A0AA86J6E7-F1
#
_entry.id   AF-A0AA86J6E7-F1
#
_cell.length_a   1.000
_cell.length_b   1.000
_cell.length_c   1.000
_cell.angle_alpha   90.00
_cell.angle_beta   90.00
_cell.angle_gamma   90.00
#
_symmetry.space_group_name_H-M   'P 1'
#
loop_
_entity.id
_entity.type
_entity.pdbx_description
1 polymer ?
#
loop_
_entity_poly.entity_id
_entity_poly.type
_entity_poly.pdbx_seq_one_letter_code
_entity_poly.pdbx_strand_id
1 'polypeptide(L)'
;MTLQYATVDDPNIFVLIDEIYELNMGNYVRSFNTSEEIINHLKTQWAYLFKESLITFKNSQLSSRNSKINSYKMFYYRHQRKMSFKALSSKTKINSQKLDRLERLKKNRELDDPDIFQNCSIEDISKIEKALDCPKDLKTGKENGFGTEYINYYKLYKLESLSSKFHSSGERSLFKHRAIVFDFDGTLTLRDNSNSGKTTWQTIWELLGYENSLCSKYFLQYIEKEISHQKWCDITAEYFIKKNFGLSHLKEIAKNIYLVPGVEETLKYFQSCGVKMYIASGSIKQVIDIVLGDNIAYFNDVRANNMIFNDQQNLVKIIGTSFDFEGKATYIEKIASENGFTTSEVMYIGNSINDVSAYKSGADTLCVNPHFTDPTNKRQWKDSIINMTNFKDIIDYVNI
;
A
#
# COMPACT_ATOMS: atom_id res chain seq x y z
N MET A 1 -1.99 56.18 -30.81
CA MET A 1 -2.30 56.00 -32.25
C MET A 1 -2.24 54.51 -32.49
N THR A 2 -3.39 53.85 -32.66
CA THR A 2 -3.48 52.38 -32.72
C THR A 2 -3.15 51.92 -34.13
N LEU A 3 -2.01 51.25 -34.31
CA LEU A 3 -1.60 50.67 -35.59
C LEU A 3 -2.42 49.40 -35.86
N GLN A 4 -3.11 49.35 -37.02
CA GLN A 4 -3.72 48.13 -37.53
C GLN A 4 -2.77 47.45 -38.52
N TYR A 5 -2.34 46.23 -38.21
CA TYR A 5 -1.53 45.39 -39.10
C TYR A 5 -2.40 44.35 -39.80
N ALA A 6 -2.17 44.15 -41.10
CA ALA A 6 -3.10 43.44 -41.98
C ALA A 6 -3.13 41.91 -41.79
N THR A 7 -2.07 41.26 -41.32
CA THR A 7 -1.99 39.86 -40.84
C THR A 7 -0.52 39.52 -40.53
N VAL A 8 -0.24 38.65 -39.55
CA VAL A 8 1.11 38.11 -39.26
C VAL A 8 1.00 36.61 -38.97
N ASP A 9 2.01 35.84 -39.40
CA ASP A 9 2.01 34.36 -39.36
C ASP A 9 2.06 33.76 -37.94
N ASP A 10 2.56 34.51 -36.96
CA ASP A 10 2.65 34.09 -35.56
C ASP A 10 2.23 35.25 -34.63
N PRO A 11 1.20 35.07 -33.77
CA PRO A 11 0.77 36.05 -32.78
C PRO A 11 1.88 36.54 -31.84
N ASN A 12 2.92 35.72 -31.61
CA ASN A 12 4.06 36.07 -30.75
C ASN A 12 4.89 37.24 -31.28
N ILE A 13 4.80 37.54 -32.59
CA ILE A 13 5.44 38.72 -33.18
C ILE A 13 4.80 40.01 -32.65
N PHE A 14 3.48 40.02 -32.41
CA PHE A 14 2.81 41.18 -31.83
C PHE A 14 3.20 41.40 -30.37
N VAL A 15 3.33 40.30 -29.61
CA VAL A 15 3.81 40.37 -28.21
C VAL A 15 5.22 40.92 -28.15
N LEU A 16 6.12 40.48 -29.04
CA LEU A 16 7.48 41.01 -29.12
C LEU A 16 7.49 42.50 -29.50
N ILE A 17 6.63 42.94 -30.43
CA ILE A 17 6.52 44.34 -30.82
C ILE A 17 6.00 45.19 -29.65
N ASP A 18 4.93 44.74 -28.99
CA ASP A 18 4.36 45.43 -27.84
C ASP A 18 5.37 45.52 -26.68
N GLU A 19 6.10 44.43 -26.39
CA GLU A 19 7.19 44.42 -25.41
C GLU A 19 8.30 45.42 -25.76
N ILE A 20 8.71 45.51 -27.04
CA ILE A 20 9.71 46.48 -27.49
C ILE A 20 9.22 47.92 -27.30
N TYR A 21 7.94 48.19 -27.53
CA TYR A 21 7.34 49.52 -27.34
C TYR A 21 7.08 49.87 -25.88
N GLU A 22 6.89 48.89 -25.00
CA GLU A 22 6.72 49.08 -23.56
C GLU A 22 8.06 49.23 -22.79
N LEU A 23 9.19 48.92 -23.41
CA LEU A 23 10.50 49.18 -22.81
C LEU A 23 10.72 50.70 -22.65
N ASN A 24 11.06 51.12 -21.42
CA ASN A 24 11.34 52.53 -21.10
C ASN A 24 12.33 53.15 -22.10
N MET A 25 11.93 54.30 -22.68
CA MET A 25 12.77 55.12 -23.56
C MET A 25 14.03 55.59 -22.83
N GLY A 26 15.08 54.81 -22.97
CA GLY A 26 16.39 55.01 -22.36
C GLY A 26 17.41 53.92 -22.73
N ASN A 27 17.11 53.09 -23.73
CA ASN A 27 18.04 52.08 -24.21
C ASN A 27 19.27 52.78 -24.80
N TYR A 28 20.46 52.39 -24.33
CA TYR A 28 21.72 52.92 -24.82
C TYR A 28 21.89 52.50 -26.29
N VAL A 29 21.59 53.41 -27.22
CA VAL A 29 21.82 53.17 -28.65
C VAL A 29 23.32 53.26 -28.89
N ARG A 30 23.97 52.10 -28.95
CA ARG A 30 25.39 52.02 -29.32
C ARG A 30 25.53 52.46 -30.77
N SER A 31 26.31 53.50 -31.02
CA SER A 31 26.67 53.90 -32.37
C SER A 31 27.62 52.86 -32.98
N PHE A 32 27.37 52.50 -34.24
CA PHE A 32 28.23 51.64 -35.04
C PHE A 32 28.69 52.44 -36.25
N ASN A 33 29.99 52.41 -36.52
CA ASN A 33 30.58 53.17 -37.63
C ASN A 33 30.64 52.34 -38.91
N THR A 34 30.50 51.01 -38.81
CA THR A 34 30.51 50.08 -39.95
C THR A 34 29.45 48.99 -39.80
N SER A 35 29.01 48.43 -40.93
CA SER A 35 28.12 47.27 -40.95
C SER A 35 28.74 46.03 -40.31
N GLU A 36 30.06 45.90 -40.33
CA GLU A 36 30.79 44.79 -39.71
C GLU A 36 30.74 44.83 -38.18
N GLU A 37 30.79 46.03 -37.58
CA GLU A 37 30.60 46.20 -36.13
C GLU A 37 29.19 45.80 -35.69
N ILE A 38 28.18 46.12 -36.49
CA ILE A 38 26.79 45.71 -36.25
C ILE A 38 26.69 44.18 -36.26
N ILE A 39 27.25 43.54 -37.30
CA ILE A 39 27.22 42.08 -37.46
C ILE A 39 27.92 41.39 -36.29
N ASN A 40 29.09 41.87 -35.87
CA ASN A 40 29.84 41.29 -34.76
C ASN A 40 29.14 41.49 -33.40
N HIS A 41 28.49 42.63 -33.21
CA HIS A 41 27.69 42.88 -32.01
C HIS A 41 26.48 41.95 -31.93
N LEU A 42 25.72 41.82 -33.02
CA LEU A 42 24.57 40.92 -33.09
C LEU A 42 24.98 39.45 -32.91
N LYS A 43 26.08 39.02 -33.53
CA LYS A 43 26.64 37.66 -33.33
C LYS A 43 26.94 37.38 -31.86
N THR A 44 27.49 38.36 -31.14
CA THR A 44 27.82 38.22 -29.72
C THR A 44 26.57 38.16 -28.85
N GLN A 45 25.59 39.04 -29.10
CA GLN A 45 24.30 39.04 -28.39
C GLN A 45 23.56 37.72 -28.60
N TRP A 46 23.48 37.25 -29.84
CA TRP A 46 22.86 35.97 -30.15
C TRP A 46 23.63 34.80 -29.54
N ALA A 47 24.97 34.80 -29.59
CA ALA A 47 25.76 33.74 -28.95
C ALA A 47 25.49 33.67 -27.43
N TYR A 48 25.28 34.80 -26.76
CA TYR A 48 24.91 34.83 -25.34
C TYR A 48 23.50 34.29 -25.10
N LEU A 49 22.51 34.72 -25.89
CA LEU A 49 21.13 34.20 -25.81
C LEU A 49 21.06 32.70 -26.10
N PHE A 50 21.79 32.21 -27.09
CA PHE A 50 21.91 30.77 -27.39
C PHE A 50 22.57 30.01 -26.24
N LYS A 51 23.61 30.58 -25.61
CA LYS A 51 24.26 29.98 -24.44
C LYS A 51 23.30 29.88 -23.26
N GLU A 52 22.56 30.93 -22.93
CA GLU A 52 21.55 30.93 -21.85
C GLU A 52 20.42 29.94 -22.14
N SER A 53 19.93 29.89 -23.38
CA SER A 53 18.92 28.91 -23.81
C SER A 53 19.44 27.47 -23.72
N LEU A 54 20.68 27.20 -24.13
CA LEU A 54 21.33 25.89 -23.99
C LEU A 54 21.53 25.49 -22.52
N ILE A 55 21.91 26.43 -21.65
CA ILE A 55 22.04 26.18 -20.20
C ILE A 55 20.68 25.85 -19.60
N THR A 56 19.65 26.62 -19.95
CA THR A 56 18.26 26.43 -19.49
C THR A 56 17.71 25.09 -19.98
N PHE A 57 17.94 24.74 -21.25
CA PHE A 57 17.58 23.45 -21.84
C PHE A 57 18.33 22.28 -21.20
N LYS A 58 19.62 22.45 -20.87
CA LYS A 58 20.41 21.43 -20.17
C LYS A 58 19.92 21.24 -18.73
N ASN A 59 19.53 22.32 -18.06
CA ASN A 59 18.95 22.27 -16.71
C ASN A 59 17.54 21.66 -16.71
N SER A 60 16.72 21.93 -17.72
CA SER A 60 15.40 21.28 -17.87
C SER A 60 15.54 19.78 -18.20
N GLN A 61 16.52 19.39 -19.01
CA GLN A 61 16.91 17.98 -19.24
C GLN A 61 17.47 17.28 -17.99
N LEU A 62 18.14 18.01 -17.08
CA LEU A 62 18.59 17.45 -15.79
C LEU A 62 17.43 17.27 -14.81
N SER A 63 16.44 18.18 -14.82
CA SER A 63 15.21 18.04 -14.05
C SER A 63 14.35 16.86 -14.54
N SER A 64 14.40 16.50 -15.83
CA SER A 64 13.69 15.35 -16.40
C SER A 64 14.39 13.99 -16.18
N ARG A 65 15.65 13.99 -15.72
CA ARG A 65 16.44 12.76 -15.43
C ARG A 65 16.35 12.28 -13.98
N ASN A 66 15.82 13.11 -13.09
CA ASN A 66 15.62 12.76 -11.68
C ASN A 66 14.14 12.55 -11.40
N SER A 67 13.87 11.59 -10.52
CA SER A 67 12.54 11.32 -9.99
C SER A 67 12.66 11.05 -8.50
N LYS A 68 11.54 11.03 -7.79
CA LYS A 68 11.54 10.52 -6.43
C LYS A 68 11.45 8.98 -6.45
N ILE A 69 12.12 8.35 -5.49
CA ILE A 69 12.09 6.89 -5.29
C ILE A 69 11.19 6.56 -4.09
N ASN A 70 10.22 5.67 -4.27
CA ASN A 70 9.31 5.27 -3.20
C ASN A 70 10.06 4.43 -2.15
N SER A 71 10.39 5.06 -1.02
CA SER A 71 11.16 4.43 0.05
C SER A 71 10.42 3.26 0.73
N TYR A 72 9.08 3.30 0.80
CA TYR A 72 8.28 2.22 1.37
C TYR A 72 8.39 0.94 0.52
N LYS A 73 8.21 1.07 -0.79
CA LYS A 73 8.36 -0.04 -1.74
C LYS A 73 9.79 -0.56 -1.77
N MET A 74 10.78 0.33 -1.78
CA MET A 74 12.19 -0.06 -1.74
C MET A 74 12.51 -0.90 -0.50
N PHE A 75 12.06 -0.45 0.68
CA PHE A 75 12.23 -1.20 1.93
C PHE A 75 11.57 -2.58 1.87
N TYR A 76 10.31 -2.65 1.45
CA TYR A 76 9.56 -3.90 1.33
C TYR A 76 10.28 -4.92 0.43
N TYR A 77 10.59 -4.54 -0.82
CA TYR A 77 11.19 -5.48 -1.77
C TYR A 77 12.59 -5.93 -1.37
N ARG A 78 13.35 -5.05 -0.70
CA ARG A 78 14.66 -5.38 -0.14
C ARG A 78 14.54 -6.37 1.02
N HIS A 79 13.59 -6.15 1.92
CA HIS A 79 13.37 -6.99 3.10
C HIS A 79 12.86 -8.38 2.72
N GLN A 80 11.88 -8.47 1.81
CA GLN A 80 11.37 -9.75 1.28
C GLN A 80 12.48 -10.61 0.63
N ARG A 81 13.49 -9.95 0.04
CA ARG A 81 14.65 -10.62 -0.57
C ARG A 81 15.82 -10.82 0.40
N LYS A 82 15.65 -10.48 1.69
CA LYS A 82 16.69 -10.52 2.74
C LYS A 82 17.99 -9.84 2.30
N MET A 83 17.88 -8.77 1.52
CA MET A 83 19.03 -8.14 0.87
C MET A 83 19.58 -7.02 1.74
N SER A 84 20.84 -7.14 2.17
CA SER A 84 21.52 -6.05 2.88
C SER A 84 21.88 -4.90 1.92
N PHE A 85 22.09 -3.69 2.44
CA PHE A 85 22.59 -2.58 1.62
C PHE A 85 23.94 -2.87 0.98
N LYS A 86 24.78 -3.69 1.62
CA LYS A 86 26.06 -4.15 1.03
C LYS A 86 25.81 -5.04 -0.19
N ALA A 87 24.89 -6.01 -0.07
CA ALA A 87 24.52 -6.89 -1.19
C ALA A 87 23.84 -6.12 -2.34
N LEU A 88 22.93 -5.20 -2.02
CA LEU A 88 22.27 -4.34 -3.00
C LEU A 88 23.28 -3.40 -3.69
N SER A 89 24.25 -2.87 -2.95
CA SER A 89 25.35 -2.07 -3.48
C SER A 89 26.19 -2.86 -4.48
N SER A 90 26.55 -4.11 -4.17
CA SER A 90 27.29 -4.97 -5.09
C SER A 90 26.52 -5.25 -6.40
N LYS A 91 25.20 -5.42 -6.34
CA LYS A 91 24.37 -5.66 -7.53
C LYS A 91 24.15 -4.41 -8.39
N THR A 92 23.95 -3.26 -7.75
CA THR A 92 23.58 -2.00 -8.43
C THR A 92 24.79 -1.13 -8.79
N LYS A 93 25.95 -1.39 -8.18
CA LYS A 93 27.13 -0.51 -8.17
C LYS A 93 26.85 0.88 -7.56
N ILE A 94 25.77 1.02 -6.79
CA ILE A 94 25.42 2.24 -6.05
C ILE A 94 26.00 2.14 -4.64
N ASN A 95 26.58 3.22 -4.12
CA ASN A 95 27.15 3.25 -2.76
C ASN A 95 26.10 2.86 -1.69
N SER A 96 26.49 2.05 -0.72
CA SER A 96 25.60 1.54 0.35
C SER A 96 25.00 2.63 1.23
N GLN A 97 25.74 3.70 1.54
CA GLN A 97 25.23 4.84 2.30
C GLN A 97 24.20 5.64 1.50
N LYS A 98 24.40 5.74 0.18
CA LYS A 98 23.40 6.33 -0.73
C LYS A 98 22.12 5.50 -0.71
N LEU A 99 22.22 4.17 -0.81
CA LEU A 99 21.06 3.27 -0.74
C LEU A 99 20.31 3.38 0.59
N ASP A 100 21.03 3.42 1.72
CA ASP A 100 20.42 3.65 3.04
C ASP A 100 19.66 4.99 3.10
N ARG A 101 20.26 6.07 2.57
CA ARG A 101 19.60 7.38 2.49
C ARG A 101 18.34 7.33 1.65
N LEU A 102 18.36 6.68 0.48
CA LEU A 102 17.21 6.57 -0.42
C LEU A 102 16.02 5.85 0.22
N GLU A 103 16.27 4.92 1.15
CA GLU A 103 15.24 4.21 1.90
C GLU A 103 14.73 4.98 3.15
N ARG A 104 15.27 6.18 3.44
CA ARG A 104 14.82 7.04 4.55
C ARG A 104 13.87 8.14 4.07
N LEU A 105 12.82 8.35 4.85
CA LEU A 105 11.87 9.45 4.67
C LEU A 105 12.49 10.80 5.07
N LYS A 106 12.12 11.88 4.37
CA LYS A 106 12.41 13.25 4.80
C LYS A 106 11.55 13.61 6.01
N LYS A 107 12.10 14.39 6.94
CA LYS A 107 11.39 14.86 8.15
C LYS A 107 10.35 15.95 7.78
N ASN A 108 9.31 16.08 8.60
CA ASN A 108 8.29 17.14 8.54
C ASN A 108 7.48 17.19 7.22
N ARG A 109 7.10 16.04 6.68
CA ARG A 109 6.24 15.91 5.49
C ARG A 109 5.11 14.92 5.80
N GLU A 110 3.94 15.14 5.21
CA GLU A 110 2.82 14.20 5.32
C GLU A 110 3.15 12.88 4.58
N LEU A 111 2.55 11.77 5.01
CA LEU A 111 2.92 10.43 4.53
C LEU A 111 2.42 10.14 3.10
N ASP A 112 1.41 10.88 2.66
CA ASP A 112 0.84 10.90 1.31
C ASP A 112 1.48 11.95 0.40
N ASP A 113 2.34 12.84 0.94
CA ASP A 113 3.09 13.82 0.15
C ASP A 113 4.26 13.11 -0.57
N PRO A 114 4.29 13.05 -1.92
CA PRO A 114 5.40 12.47 -2.65
C PRO A 114 6.75 13.13 -2.29
N ASP A 115 6.80 14.39 -1.84
CA ASP A 115 8.02 15.06 -1.37
C ASP A 115 8.67 14.45 -0.14
N ILE A 116 7.99 13.55 0.58
CA ILE A 116 8.59 12.76 1.66
C ILE A 116 9.75 11.89 1.18
N PHE A 117 9.77 11.53 -0.10
CA PHE A 117 10.76 10.64 -0.70
C PHE A 117 12.02 11.36 -1.18
N GLN A 118 13.14 10.63 -1.19
CA GLN A 118 14.41 11.15 -1.71
C GLN A 118 14.39 11.25 -3.24
N ASN A 119 15.11 12.24 -3.77
CA ASN A 119 15.38 12.31 -5.21
C ASN A 119 16.44 11.27 -5.58
N CYS A 120 16.23 10.60 -6.72
CA CYS A 120 17.11 9.60 -7.30
C CYS A 120 17.11 9.72 -8.83
N SER A 121 18.24 9.43 -9.48
CA SER A 121 18.27 9.41 -10.94
C SER A 121 17.42 8.25 -11.46
N ILE A 122 16.75 8.44 -12.60
CA ILE A 122 15.94 7.38 -13.22
C ILE A 122 16.79 6.14 -13.53
N GLU A 123 18.06 6.33 -13.87
CA GLU A 123 19.01 5.24 -14.09
C GLU A 123 19.27 4.43 -12.82
N ASP A 124 19.49 5.10 -11.68
CA ASP A 124 19.71 4.42 -10.41
C ASP A 124 18.43 3.73 -9.91
N ILE A 125 17.25 4.34 -10.11
CA ILE A 125 15.96 3.70 -9.84
C ILE A 125 15.86 2.39 -10.64
N SER A 126 16.13 2.43 -11.95
CA SER A 126 16.07 1.24 -12.82
C SER A 126 17.06 0.14 -12.39
N LYS A 127 18.28 0.50 -11.96
CA LYS A 127 19.25 -0.45 -11.40
C LYS A 127 18.73 -1.10 -10.12
N ILE A 128 18.14 -0.32 -9.21
CA ILE A 128 17.57 -0.82 -7.95
C ILE A 128 16.38 -1.74 -8.25
N GLU A 129 15.46 -1.32 -9.14
CA GLU A 129 14.32 -2.13 -9.58
C GLU A 129 14.74 -3.47 -10.15
N LYS A 130 15.78 -3.50 -10.99
CA LYS A 130 16.34 -4.75 -11.53
C LYS A 130 16.96 -5.62 -10.45
N ALA A 131 17.71 -5.03 -9.52
CA ALA A 131 18.37 -5.78 -8.45
C ALA A 131 17.37 -6.36 -7.43
N LEU A 132 16.27 -5.65 -7.22
CA LEU A 132 15.15 -6.03 -6.36
C LEU A 132 14.00 -6.70 -7.12
N ASP A 133 14.18 -7.05 -8.40
CA ASP A 133 13.19 -7.75 -9.22
C ASP A 133 11.76 -7.16 -9.08
N CYS A 134 11.67 -5.83 -9.20
CA CYS A 134 10.43 -5.05 -9.13
C CYS A 134 10.40 -3.98 -10.24
N PRO A 135 10.35 -4.40 -11.52
CA PRO A 135 10.52 -3.50 -12.64
C PRO A 135 9.47 -2.40 -12.68
N LYS A 136 9.90 -1.15 -12.86
CA LYS A 136 9.07 0.05 -13.03
C LYS A 136 8.15 0.41 -11.85
N ASP A 137 8.37 -0.15 -10.66
CA ASP A 137 7.49 0.00 -9.50
C ASP A 137 8.01 0.97 -8.41
N LEU A 138 9.28 1.37 -8.46
CA LEU A 138 9.90 2.22 -7.43
C LEU A 138 9.81 3.73 -7.75
N LYS A 139 9.50 4.11 -8.99
CA LYS A 139 9.32 5.51 -9.38
C LYS A 139 7.99 6.07 -8.85
N THR A 140 8.01 7.25 -8.24
CA THR A 140 6.78 7.98 -7.85
C THR A 140 6.00 8.50 -9.05
N GLY A 141 4.65 8.50 -8.98
CA GLY A 141 3.79 9.12 -10.01
C GLY A 141 3.30 8.20 -11.12
N LYS A 142 3.46 6.88 -10.99
CA LYS A 142 2.62 5.92 -11.71
C LYS A 142 1.45 5.54 -10.83
N GLU A 143 0.24 5.59 -11.39
CA GLU A 143 -1.00 5.18 -10.73
C GLU A 143 -0.80 3.84 -10.04
N ASN A 144 -0.82 3.93 -8.72
CA ASN A 144 -1.08 2.91 -7.71
C ASN A 144 -0.95 3.71 -6.41
N GLY A 145 -2.06 4.35 -6.04
CA GLY A 145 -2.17 5.25 -4.89
C GLY A 145 -1.42 4.69 -3.69
N PHE A 146 -0.65 5.56 -3.03
CA PHE A 146 0.16 5.31 -1.85
C PHE A 146 -0.33 4.12 -1.01
N GLY A 147 0.19 2.92 -1.31
CA GLY A 147 -0.35 1.65 -0.81
C GLY A 147 -0.09 1.49 0.67
N THR A 148 -1.15 1.66 1.44
CA THR A 148 -1.28 1.52 2.90
C THR A 148 -0.40 0.41 3.48
N GLU A 149 -0.33 -0.71 2.79
CA GLU A 149 0.36 -1.92 3.21
C GLU A 149 1.89 -1.78 3.16
N TYR A 150 2.45 -1.09 2.17
CA TYR A 150 3.90 -0.79 2.13
C TYR A 150 4.29 0.14 3.27
N ILE A 151 3.43 1.10 3.61
CA ILE A 151 3.66 2.03 4.73
C ILE A 151 3.63 1.26 6.05
N ASN A 152 2.67 0.35 6.21
CA ASN A 152 2.59 -0.52 7.39
C ASN A 152 3.78 -1.43 7.54
N TYR A 153 4.17 -2.08 6.45
CA TYR A 153 5.33 -2.95 6.43
C TYR A 153 6.58 -2.17 6.86
N TYR A 154 6.74 -0.96 6.34
CA TYR A 154 7.83 -0.08 6.73
C TYR A 154 7.75 0.30 8.22
N LYS A 155 6.58 0.73 8.72
CA LYS A 155 6.41 1.14 10.12
C LYS A 155 6.71 -0.02 11.08
N LEU A 156 6.09 -1.18 10.87
CA LEU A 156 6.25 -2.34 11.75
C LEU A 156 7.70 -2.85 11.72
N TYR A 157 8.24 -3.20 10.56
CA TYR A 157 9.55 -3.86 10.50
C TYR A 157 10.74 -2.91 10.65
N LYS A 158 10.58 -1.60 10.41
CA LYS A 158 11.66 -0.62 10.61
C LYS A 158 11.63 0.05 11.98
N LEU A 159 10.48 0.14 12.65
CA LEU A 159 10.38 0.75 13.99
C LEU A 159 10.44 -0.30 15.12
N GLU A 160 9.91 -1.52 14.93
CA GLU A 160 10.01 -2.58 15.95
C GLU A 160 11.43 -3.18 16.07
N SER A 161 12.36 -2.84 15.17
CA SER A 161 13.76 -3.31 15.23
C SER A 161 14.52 -2.83 16.48
N LEU A 162 13.88 -2.07 17.37
CA LEU A 162 14.41 -1.61 18.66
C LEU A 162 13.98 -2.47 19.85
N SER A 163 13.10 -3.45 19.68
CA SER A 163 12.64 -4.27 20.80
C SER A 163 12.52 -5.75 20.45
N SER A 164 13.11 -6.56 21.33
CA SER A 164 12.89 -7.99 21.59
C SER A 164 13.69 -9.02 20.79
N LYS A 165 14.63 -9.63 21.53
CA LYS A 165 15.18 -10.97 21.35
C LYS A 165 14.19 -11.98 21.94
N PHE A 166 13.82 -13.01 21.21
CA PHE A 166 13.44 -14.31 21.77
C PHE A 166 13.67 -15.41 20.72
N HIS A 167 14.01 -16.61 21.18
CA HIS A 167 14.17 -17.81 20.38
C HIS A 167 12.99 -18.75 20.65
N SER A 168 12.44 -19.36 19.61
CA SER A 168 11.80 -20.66 19.74
C SER A 168 11.97 -21.46 18.45
N SER A 169 12.50 -22.66 18.65
CA SER A 169 12.74 -23.73 17.70
C SER A 169 11.44 -24.37 17.22
N GLY A 170 11.44 -24.87 15.98
CA GLY A 170 10.31 -25.54 15.34
C GLY A 170 10.02 -26.92 15.91
N GLU A 171 9.36 -26.98 17.06
CA GLU A 171 8.69 -28.18 17.55
C GLU A 171 7.22 -28.19 17.11
N ARG A 172 6.70 -29.39 16.80
CA ARG A 172 5.27 -29.62 16.59
C ARG A 172 4.47 -29.13 17.80
N SER A 173 3.22 -28.69 17.58
CA SER A 173 2.35 -28.30 18.70
C SER A 173 2.24 -29.41 19.74
N LEU A 174 2.56 -29.06 20.99
CA LEU A 174 2.43 -29.97 22.13
C LEU A 174 0.96 -30.20 22.50
N PHE A 175 0.06 -29.32 22.04
CA PHE A 175 -1.36 -29.33 22.38
C PHE A 175 -2.21 -29.70 21.17
N LYS A 176 -3.31 -30.39 21.43
CA LYS A 176 -4.34 -30.67 20.43
C LYS A 176 -5.13 -29.38 20.19
N HIS A 177 -5.27 -28.96 18.95
CA HIS A 177 -6.10 -27.82 18.60
C HIS A 177 -7.58 -28.19 18.71
N ARG A 178 -8.33 -27.34 19.42
CA ARG A 178 -9.78 -27.48 19.64
C ARG A 178 -10.56 -26.35 18.99
N ALA A 179 -9.87 -25.27 18.62
CA ALA A 179 -10.43 -24.18 17.86
C ALA A 179 -9.47 -23.68 16.78
N ILE A 180 -10.02 -23.19 15.68
CA ILE A 180 -9.30 -22.48 14.63
C ILE A 180 -9.95 -21.11 14.43
N VAL A 181 -9.13 -20.07 14.40
CA VAL A 181 -9.53 -18.70 14.06
C VAL A 181 -8.89 -18.34 12.73
N PHE A 182 -9.73 -18.01 11.75
CA PHE A 182 -9.30 -17.64 10.42
C PHE A 182 -9.38 -16.12 10.21
N ASP A 183 -8.36 -15.53 9.58
CA ASP A 183 -8.60 -14.34 8.77
C ASP A 183 -9.41 -14.70 7.52
N PHE A 184 -9.93 -13.69 6.82
CA PHE A 184 -10.72 -13.87 5.63
C PHE A 184 -9.94 -13.55 4.34
N ASP A 185 -9.50 -12.30 4.18
CA ASP A 185 -8.98 -11.77 2.91
C ASP A 185 -7.58 -12.33 2.57
N GLY A 186 -7.51 -13.19 1.55
CA GLY A 186 -6.25 -13.85 1.17
C GLY A 186 -5.86 -15.03 2.06
N THR A 187 -6.73 -15.43 2.99
CA THR A 187 -6.63 -16.64 3.81
C THR A 187 -7.68 -17.65 3.37
N LEU A 188 -8.97 -17.37 3.62
CA LEU A 188 -10.09 -18.17 3.11
C LEU A 188 -10.39 -17.86 1.64
N THR A 189 -10.06 -16.64 1.19
CA THR A 189 -10.25 -16.19 -0.18
C THR A 189 -8.94 -16.15 -0.95
N LEU A 190 -9.00 -16.36 -2.27
CA LEU A 190 -7.90 -16.06 -3.17
C LEU A 190 -7.70 -14.54 -3.22
N ARG A 191 -6.45 -14.12 -3.24
CA ARG A 191 -6.13 -12.76 -3.68
C ARG A 191 -6.19 -12.73 -5.20
N ASP A 192 -6.85 -11.72 -5.76
CA ASP A 192 -7.00 -11.61 -7.20
C ASP A 192 -5.63 -11.71 -7.90
N ASN A 193 -5.55 -12.55 -8.93
CA ASN A 193 -4.36 -12.74 -9.77
C ASN A 193 -4.12 -11.53 -10.69
N SER A 194 -5.05 -10.58 -10.75
CA SER A 194 -4.75 -9.23 -11.23
C SER A 194 -3.76 -8.60 -10.25
N ASN A 195 -2.57 -8.23 -10.71
CA ASN A 195 -1.46 -7.65 -9.93
C ASN A 195 -1.79 -6.34 -9.16
N SER A 196 -3.06 -6.03 -8.87
CA SER A 196 -3.52 -4.85 -8.16
C SER A 196 -3.32 -4.95 -6.64
N GLY A 197 -3.39 -6.16 -6.05
CA GLY A 197 -3.12 -6.38 -4.62
C GLY A 197 -4.04 -5.59 -3.67
N LYS A 198 -5.22 -5.18 -4.14
CA LYS A 198 -6.14 -4.29 -3.41
C LYS A 198 -6.92 -5.05 -2.33
N THR A 199 -7.23 -4.35 -1.24
CA THR A 199 -8.15 -4.81 -0.18
C THR A 199 -9.59 -4.54 -0.56
N THR A 200 -10.53 -5.26 0.06
CA THR A 200 -11.98 -5.03 -0.09
C THR A 200 -12.36 -3.56 0.14
N TRP A 201 -11.72 -2.89 1.10
CA TRP A 201 -11.93 -1.46 1.36
C TRP A 201 -11.47 -0.59 0.19
N GLN A 202 -10.23 -0.76 -0.29
CA GLN A 202 -9.69 -0.01 -1.44
C GLN A 202 -10.56 -0.19 -2.68
N THR A 203 -11.05 -1.42 -2.94
CA THR A 203 -11.98 -1.68 -4.04
C THR A 203 -13.26 -0.86 -3.93
N ILE A 204 -13.82 -0.68 -2.73
CA ILE A 204 -15.02 0.17 -2.55
C ILE A 204 -14.70 1.64 -2.82
N TRP A 205 -13.60 2.16 -2.28
CA TRP A 205 -13.19 3.56 -2.50
C TRP A 205 -13.06 3.85 -4.00
N GLU A 206 -12.40 2.97 -4.75
CA GLU A 206 -12.24 3.10 -6.20
C GLU A 206 -13.57 2.97 -6.95
N LEU A 207 -14.41 1.99 -6.61
CA LEU A 207 -15.74 1.81 -7.22
C LEU A 207 -16.57 3.10 -7.12
N LEU A 208 -16.43 3.83 -6.02
CA LEU A 208 -17.14 5.09 -5.77
C LEU A 208 -16.45 6.33 -6.40
N GLY A 209 -15.36 6.12 -7.14
CA GLY A 209 -14.59 7.15 -7.82
C GLY A 209 -13.72 7.99 -6.89
N TYR A 210 -13.30 7.43 -5.76
CA TYR A 210 -12.34 8.07 -4.87
C TYR A 210 -10.93 7.53 -5.07
N GLU A 211 -9.95 8.41 -4.87
CA GLU A 211 -8.54 8.05 -4.84
C GLU A 211 -8.22 7.20 -3.60
N ASN A 212 -7.45 6.12 -3.78
CA ASN A 212 -6.99 5.27 -2.67
C ASN A 212 -6.17 6.04 -1.62
N SER A 213 -5.57 7.17 -1.99
CA SER A 213 -4.83 8.01 -1.04
C SER A 213 -5.68 8.45 0.15
N LEU A 214 -7.00 8.63 -0.03
CA LEU A 214 -7.92 8.93 1.07
C LEU A 214 -8.06 7.75 2.03
N CYS A 215 -8.20 6.52 1.50
CA CYS A 215 -8.22 5.31 2.30
C CYS A 215 -6.92 5.16 3.10
N SER A 216 -5.77 5.40 2.45
CA SER A 216 -4.46 5.36 3.08
C SER A 216 -4.31 6.42 4.18
N LYS A 217 -4.75 7.66 3.92
CA LYS A 217 -4.67 8.76 4.89
C LYS A 217 -5.35 8.42 6.21
N TYR A 218 -6.63 8.05 6.18
CA TYR A 218 -7.38 7.78 7.43
C TYR A 218 -6.90 6.53 8.15
N PHE A 219 -6.48 5.52 7.39
CA PHE A 219 -5.83 4.36 7.97
C PHE A 219 -4.54 4.75 8.73
N LEU A 220 -3.72 5.66 8.20
CA LEU A 220 -2.49 6.09 8.86
C LEU A 220 -2.77 6.85 10.16
N GLN A 221 -3.78 7.72 10.16
CA GLN A 221 -4.25 8.38 11.38
C GLN A 221 -4.67 7.36 12.45
N TYR A 222 -5.31 6.26 12.05
CA TYR A 222 -5.66 5.17 12.96
C TYR A 222 -4.42 4.48 13.55
N ILE A 223 -3.45 4.10 12.71
CA ILE A 223 -2.20 3.47 13.17
C ILE A 223 -1.39 4.39 14.08
N GLU A 224 -1.39 5.69 13.80
CA GLU A 224 -0.73 6.71 14.64
C GLU A 224 -1.51 7.05 15.91
N LYS A 225 -2.65 6.37 16.14
CA LYS A 225 -3.55 6.57 17.27
C LYS A 225 -4.12 7.99 17.35
N GLU A 226 -4.13 8.72 16.24
CA GLU A 226 -4.75 10.04 16.12
C GLU A 226 -6.27 9.92 16.10
N ILE A 227 -6.79 8.84 15.48
CA ILE A 227 -8.22 8.52 15.48
C ILE A 227 -8.43 7.07 15.95
N SER A 228 -9.60 6.81 16.56
CA SER A 228 -10.01 5.45 16.90
C SER A 228 -10.44 4.67 15.65
N HIS A 229 -10.48 3.34 15.74
CA HIS A 229 -10.98 2.49 14.65
C HIS A 229 -12.42 2.87 14.27
N GLN A 230 -13.30 3.06 15.26
CA GLN A 230 -14.67 3.50 15.00
C GLN A 230 -14.71 4.87 14.31
N LYS A 231 -13.86 5.81 14.69
CA LYS A 231 -13.81 7.12 14.02
C LYS A 231 -13.36 7.01 12.56
N TRP A 232 -12.43 6.11 12.25
CA TRP A 232 -12.06 5.78 10.87
C TRP A 232 -13.25 5.18 10.09
N CYS A 233 -14.01 4.27 10.69
CA CYS A 233 -15.23 3.74 10.11
C CYS A 233 -16.30 4.82 9.87
N ASP A 234 -16.50 5.74 10.82
CA ASP A 234 -17.48 6.83 10.71
C ASP A 234 -17.13 7.76 9.53
N ILE A 235 -15.85 8.17 9.43
CA ILE A 235 -15.36 8.98 8.31
C ILE A 235 -15.58 8.23 6.99
N THR A 236 -15.23 6.95 6.93
CA THR A 236 -15.41 6.14 5.72
C THR A 236 -16.89 6.05 5.33
N ALA A 237 -17.80 5.89 6.31
CA ALA A 237 -19.23 5.87 6.08
C ALA A 237 -19.73 7.18 5.48
N GLU A 238 -19.27 8.34 5.95
CA GLU A 238 -19.66 9.65 5.41
C GLU A 238 -19.32 9.78 3.91
N TYR A 239 -18.14 9.31 3.48
CA TYR A 239 -17.76 9.30 2.07
C TYR A 239 -18.65 8.36 1.25
N PHE A 240 -18.93 7.17 1.77
CA PHE A 240 -19.72 6.17 1.04
C PHE A 240 -21.18 6.59 0.92
N ILE A 241 -21.75 7.20 1.95
CA ILE A 241 -23.11 7.74 1.96
C ILE A 241 -23.26 8.86 0.92
N LYS A 242 -22.27 9.76 0.80
CA LYS A 242 -22.26 10.83 -0.22
C LYS A 242 -22.34 10.32 -1.66
N LYS A 243 -21.97 9.05 -1.89
CA LYS A 243 -22.01 8.38 -3.19
C LYS A 243 -23.17 7.39 -3.33
N ASN A 244 -24.15 7.45 -2.43
CA ASN A 244 -25.29 6.53 -2.40
C ASN A 244 -24.87 5.05 -2.38
N PHE A 245 -23.80 4.73 -1.64
CA PHE A 245 -23.37 3.36 -1.48
C PHE A 245 -24.43 2.52 -0.75
N GLY A 246 -24.55 1.25 -1.14
CA GLY A 246 -25.63 0.37 -0.70
C GLY A 246 -25.32 -1.10 -0.91
N LEU A 247 -26.24 -1.97 -0.49
CA LEU A 247 -26.03 -3.42 -0.48
C LEU A 247 -25.79 -4.02 -1.87
N SER A 248 -26.36 -3.43 -2.93
CA SER A 248 -26.14 -3.84 -4.32
C SER A 248 -24.67 -3.77 -4.71
N HIS A 249 -23.98 -2.69 -4.34
CA HIS A 249 -22.55 -2.50 -4.61
C HIS A 249 -21.69 -3.55 -3.88
N LEU A 250 -22.02 -3.87 -2.62
CA LEU A 250 -21.34 -4.95 -1.90
C LEU A 250 -21.51 -6.30 -2.58
N LYS A 251 -22.72 -6.61 -3.07
CA LYS A 251 -22.98 -7.84 -3.82
C LYS A 251 -22.15 -7.90 -5.11
N GLU A 252 -21.95 -6.78 -5.78
CA GLU A 252 -21.09 -6.70 -6.97
C GLU A 252 -19.63 -6.99 -6.64
N ILE A 253 -19.11 -6.40 -5.56
CA ILE A 253 -17.74 -6.65 -5.10
C ILE A 253 -17.57 -8.12 -4.68
N ALA A 254 -18.50 -8.65 -3.90
CA ALA A 254 -18.45 -10.04 -3.41
C ALA A 254 -18.42 -11.07 -4.54
N LYS A 255 -19.08 -10.81 -5.68
CA LYS A 255 -19.06 -11.71 -6.85
C LYS A 255 -17.66 -11.94 -7.44
N ASN A 256 -16.74 -11.01 -7.21
CA ASN A 256 -15.37 -11.09 -7.71
C ASN A 256 -14.39 -11.65 -6.67
N ILE A 257 -14.88 -12.07 -5.51
CA ILE A 257 -14.07 -12.66 -4.44
C ILE A 257 -14.32 -14.17 -4.45
N TYR A 258 -13.25 -14.94 -4.65
CA TYR A 258 -13.30 -16.39 -4.78
C TYR A 258 -12.70 -17.04 -3.54
N LEU A 259 -13.33 -18.10 -3.03
CA LEU A 259 -12.74 -18.94 -2.00
C LEU A 259 -11.53 -19.71 -2.54
N VAL A 260 -10.57 -20.01 -1.67
CA VAL A 260 -9.49 -20.94 -2.01
C VAL A 260 -10.13 -22.31 -2.30
N PRO A 261 -9.70 -23.03 -3.36
CA PRO A 261 -10.19 -24.38 -3.63
C PRO A 261 -10.03 -25.29 -2.40
N GLY A 262 -11.06 -26.06 -2.05
CA GLY A 262 -11.03 -27.00 -0.92
C GLY A 262 -11.51 -26.44 0.42
N VAL A 263 -11.98 -25.18 0.49
CA VAL A 263 -12.47 -24.57 1.75
C VAL A 263 -13.61 -25.38 2.36
N GLU A 264 -14.67 -25.69 1.61
CA GLU A 264 -15.83 -26.42 2.15
C GLU A 264 -15.44 -27.78 2.73
N GLU A 265 -14.67 -28.58 1.99
CA GLU A 265 -14.31 -29.92 2.46
C GLU A 265 -13.40 -29.88 3.69
N THR A 266 -12.55 -28.86 3.78
CA THR A 266 -11.65 -28.66 4.92
C THR A 266 -12.43 -28.22 6.16
N LEU A 267 -13.36 -27.27 6.02
CA LEU A 267 -14.25 -26.84 7.12
C LEU A 267 -15.09 -28.01 7.62
N LYS A 268 -15.68 -28.78 6.69
CA LYS A 268 -16.45 -29.99 7.02
C LYS A 268 -15.61 -31.03 7.76
N TYR A 269 -14.37 -31.25 7.33
CA TYR A 269 -13.44 -32.14 8.01
C TYR A 269 -13.19 -31.69 9.45
N PHE A 270 -12.82 -30.43 9.68
CA PHE A 270 -12.59 -29.91 11.02
C PHE A 270 -13.83 -29.97 11.92
N GLN A 271 -15.01 -29.67 11.38
CA GLN A 271 -16.27 -29.85 12.10
C GLN A 271 -16.49 -31.31 12.51
N SER A 272 -16.23 -32.27 11.61
CA SER A 272 -16.36 -33.70 11.91
C SER A 272 -15.39 -34.18 13.00
N CYS A 273 -14.25 -33.52 13.16
CA CYS A 273 -13.28 -33.76 14.22
C CYS A 273 -13.62 -33.04 15.54
N GLY A 274 -14.73 -32.29 15.59
CA GLY A 274 -15.17 -31.54 16.77
C GLY A 274 -14.38 -30.24 17.01
N VAL A 275 -13.67 -29.74 16.00
CA VAL A 275 -12.92 -28.49 16.08
C VAL A 275 -13.87 -27.32 15.86
N LYS A 276 -13.86 -26.34 16.77
CA LYS A 276 -14.65 -25.11 16.64
C LYS A 276 -13.97 -24.14 15.68
N MET A 277 -14.73 -23.43 14.86
CA MET A 277 -14.19 -22.56 13.82
C MET A 277 -14.74 -21.15 13.94
N TYR A 278 -13.87 -20.16 13.78
CA TYR A 278 -14.21 -18.75 13.98
C TYR A 278 -13.56 -17.87 12.90
N ILE A 279 -14.14 -16.71 12.64
CA ILE A 279 -13.51 -15.68 11.78
C ILE A 279 -13.22 -14.43 12.59
N ALA A 280 -12.02 -13.89 12.43
CA ALA A 280 -11.62 -12.57 12.95
C ALA A 280 -10.92 -11.79 11.83
N SER A 281 -11.63 -10.83 11.25
CA SER A 281 -11.15 -10.11 10.06
C SER A 281 -11.47 -8.62 10.08
N GLY A 282 -10.57 -7.83 9.50
CA GLY A 282 -10.80 -6.42 9.15
C GLY A 282 -11.71 -6.22 7.94
N SER A 283 -12.18 -7.29 7.30
CA SER A 283 -13.13 -7.22 6.18
C SER A 283 -14.53 -6.79 6.63
N ILE A 284 -15.50 -6.87 5.70
CA ILE A 284 -16.89 -6.48 5.91
C ILE A 284 -17.77 -7.71 6.09
N LYS A 285 -18.53 -7.79 7.19
CA LYS A 285 -19.37 -8.94 7.53
C LYS A 285 -20.32 -9.35 6.40
N GLN A 286 -21.00 -8.39 5.76
CA GLN A 286 -21.89 -8.69 4.64
C GLN A 286 -21.16 -9.30 3.44
N VAL A 287 -19.91 -8.91 3.18
CA VAL A 287 -19.10 -9.51 2.11
C VAL A 287 -18.74 -10.94 2.48
N ILE A 288 -18.28 -11.17 3.71
CA ILE A 288 -17.98 -12.51 4.23
C ILE A 288 -19.20 -13.43 4.12
N ASP A 289 -20.37 -12.96 4.55
CA ASP A 289 -21.62 -13.73 4.51
C ASP A 289 -22.01 -14.11 3.06
N ILE A 290 -21.86 -13.18 2.10
CA ILE A 290 -22.17 -13.43 0.68
C ILE A 290 -21.18 -14.43 0.06
N VAL A 291 -19.88 -14.25 0.32
CA VAL A 291 -18.82 -15.07 -0.30
C VAL A 291 -18.80 -16.49 0.27
N LEU A 292 -19.02 -16.65 1.58
CA LEU A 292 -19.09 -17.98 2.19
C LEU A 292 -20.39 -18.72 1.84
N GLY A 293 -21.50 -18.00 1.65
CA GLY A 293 -22.79 -18.63 1.41
C GLY A 293 -23.12 -19.63 2.51
N ASP A 294 -23.50 -20.86 2.14
CA ASP A 294 -23.84 -21.93 3.09
C ASP A 294 -22.67 -22.34 3.99
N ASN A 295 -21.42 -22.10 3.57
CA ASN A 295 -20.24 -22.41 4.39
C ASN A 295 -20.18 -21.58 5.68
N ILE A 296 -20.94 -20.49 5.79
CA ILE A 296 -21.03 -19.70 7.03
C ILE A 296 -21.49 -20.55 8.22
N ALA A 297 -22.29 -21.60 7.97
CA ALA A 297 -22.82 -22.50 8.99
C ALA A 297 -21.76 -23.35 9.69
N TYR A 298 -20.56 -23.47 9.13
CA TYR A 298 -19.43 -24.14 9.78
C TYR A 298 -18.81 -23.29 10.89
N PHE A 299 -19.01 -21.96 10.88
CA PHE A 299 -18.38 -21.06 11.84
C PHE A 299 -19.28 -20.82 13.06
N ASN A 300 -18.68 -20.92 14.24
CA ASN A 300 -19.33 -20.67 15.52
C ASN A 300 -19.55 -19.18 15.78
N ASP A 301 -18.65 -18.31 15.32
CA ASP A 301 -18.79 -16.84 15.40
C ASP A 301 -17.93 -16.17 14.32
N VAL A 302 -18.41 -15.02 13.83
CA VAL A 302 -17.76 -14.22 12.77
C VAL A 302 -17.67 -12.77 13.22
N ARG A 303 -16.44 -12.30 13.43
CA ARG A 303 -16.12 -10.93 13.82
C ARG A 303 -15.48 -10.16 12.68
N ALA A 304 -16.20 -9.17 12.20
CA ALA A 304 -15.79 -8.28 11.12
C ALA A 304 -16.47 -6.92 11.23
N ASN A 305 -16.03 -5.95 10.42
CA ASN A 305 -16.69 -4.65 10.34
C ASN A 305 -18.12 -4.83 9.80
N ASN A 306 -19.09 -4.17 10.42
CA ASN A 306 -20.50 -4.39 10.11
C ASN A 306 -21.12 -3.13 9.48
N MET A 307 -21.60 -3.25 8.24
CA MET A 307 -22.33 -2.16 7.58
C MET A 307 -23.82 -2.25 7.89
N ILE A 308 -24.40 -1.16 8.36
CA ILE A 308 -25.83 -1.07 8.66
C ILE A 308 -26.53 -0.37 7.51
N PHE A 309 -27.59 -0.99 6.99
CA PHE A 309 -28.40 -0.49 5.88
C PHE A 309 -29.80 -0.13 6.36
N ASN A 310 -30.43 0.83 5.68
CA ASN A 310 -31.85 1.14 5.87
C ASN A 310 -32.75 0.20 5.03
N ASP A 311 -34.07 0.38 5.11
CA ASP A 311 -35.06 -0.42 4.37
C ASP A 311 -34.91 -0.33 2.85
N GLN A 312 -34.31 0.74 2.35
CA GLN A 312 -33.99 0.96 0.93
C GLN A 312 -32.63 0.35 0.53
N GLN A 313 -31.98 -0.37 1.46
CA GLN A 313 -30.67 -1.00 1.30
C GLN A 313 -29.51 0.01 1.07
N ASN A 314 -29.68 1.26 1.47
CA ASN A 314 -28.64 2.28 1.46
C ASN A 314 -27.84 2.25 2.77
N LEU A 315 -26.53 2.50 2.69
CA LEU A 315 -25.66 2.54 3.87
C LEU A 315 -26.09 3.66 4.82
N VAL A 316 -26.13 3.35 6.12
CA VAL A 316 -26.43 4.31 7.20
C VAL A 316 -25.22 4.54 8.09
N LYS A 317 -24.51 3.48 8.46
CA LYS A 317 -23.31 3.55 9.30
C LYS A 317 -22.44 2.31 9.16
N ILE A 318 -21.17 2.44 9.56
CA ILE A 318 -20.22 1.32 9.66
C ILE A 318 -19.86 1.15 11.12
N ILE A 319 -20.04 -0.05 11.67
CA ILE A 319 -19.61 -0.40 13.02
C ILE A 319 -18.27 -1.13 12.90
N GLY A 320 -17.22 -0.52 13.45
CA GLY A 320 -15.88 -1.06 13.45
C GLY A 320 -15.76 -2.29 14.34
N THR A 321 -15.06 -3.32 13.89
CA THR A 321 -14.72 -4.47 14.73
C THR A 321 -13.61 -4.11 15.72
N SER A 322 -13.72 -4.57 16.96
CA SER A 322 -12.62 -4.49 17.93
C SER A 322 -11.59 -5.62 17.75
N PHE A 323 -11.79 -6.50 16.77
CA PHE A 323 -11.05 -7.76 16.61
C PHE A 323 -10.19 -7.81 15.34
N ASP A 324 -9.66 -6.65 14.93
CA ASP A 324 -8.67 -6.51 13.86
C ASP A 324 -7.35 -5.96 14.43
N PHE A 325 -6.24 -6.13 13.72
CA PHE A 325 -4.89 -5.82 14.22
C PHE A 325 -4.65 -6.44 15.61
N GLU A 326 -4.22 -5.68 16.62
CA GLU A 326 -4.03 -6.15 18.01
C GLU A 326 -5.28 -6.87 18.58
N GLY A 327 -6.47 -6.48 18.13
CA GLY A 327 -7.73 -7.08 18.58
C GLY A 327 -7.89 -8.56 18.24
N LYS A 328 -7.14 -9.08 17.27
CA LYS A 328 -7.15 -10.51 16.92
C LYS A 328 -6.62 -11.37 18.07
N ALA A 329 -5.58 -10.91 18.78
CA ALA A 329 -5.09 -11.59 19.98
C ALA A 329 -6.15 -11.62 21.09
N THR A 330 -6.80 -10.49 21.34
CA THR A 330 -7.90 -10.39 22.32
C THR A 330 -9.08 -11.30 21.97
N TYR A 331 -9.39 -11.45 20.68
CA TYR A 331 -10.44 -12.36 20.26
C TYR A 331 -10.10 -13.82 20.51
N ILE A 332 -8.86 -14.23 20.24
CA ILE A 332 -8.37 -15.59 20.54
C ILE A 332 -8.48 -15.88 22.04
N GLU A 333 -8.03 -14.96 22.89
CA GLU A 333 -8.12 -15.08 24.36
C GLU A 333 -9.57 -15.22 24.82
N LYS A 334 -10.48 -14.41 24.24
CA LYS A 334 -11.92 -14.47 24.50
C LYS A 334 -12.50 -15.84 24.14
N ILE A 335 -12.23 -16.33 22.92
CA ILE A 335 -12.71 -17.64 22.47
C ILE A 335 -12.18 -18.76 23.35
N ALA A 336 -10.90 -18.72 23.72
CA ALA A 336 -10.33 -19.71 24.62
C ALA A 336 -11.05 -19.71 25.98
N SER A 337 -11.23 -18.52 26.58
CA SER A 337 -11.93 -18.37 27.86
C SER A 337 -13.38 -18.83 27.83
N GLU A 338 -14.17 -18.41 26.83
CA GLU A 338 -15.60 -18.75 26.69
C GLU A 338 -15.84 -20.25 26.50
N ASN A 339 -14.85 -20.96 25.97
CA ASN A 339 -14.94 -22.39 25.68
C ASN A 339 -14.19 -23.28 26.69
N GLY A 340 -13.53 -22.69 27.69
CA GLY A 340 -12.71 -23.42 28.65
C GLY A 340 -11.48 -24.09 28.02
N PHE A 341 -10.89 -23.45 26.99
CA PHE A 341 -9.64 -23.85 26.36
C PHE A 341 -8.49 -22.98 26.87
N THR A 342 -7.27 -23.46 26.70
CA THR A 342 -6.07 -22.62 26.74
C THR A 342 -5.81 -22.02 25.35
N THR A 343 -5.13 -20.87 25.28
CA THR A 343 -4.83 -20.24 23.98
C THR A 343 -3.91 -21.11 23.12
N SER A 344 -3.07 -21.96 23.72
CA SER A 344 -2.25 -22.95 23.01
C SER A 344 -3.04 -24.10 22.38
N GLU A 345 -4.32 -24.28 22.72
CA GLU A 345 -5.25 -25.18 22.02
C GLU A 345 -6.00 -24.47 20.87
N VAL A 346 -5.65 -23.22 20.57
CA VAL A 346 -6.20 -22.44 19.46
C VAL A 346 -5.15 -22.29 18.37
N MET A 347 -5.58 -22.52 17.13
CA MET A 347 -4.80 -22.25 15.93
C MET A 347 -5.30 -20.95 15.29
N TYR A 348 -4.41 -20.01 15.00
CA TYR A 348 -4.72 -18.84 14.20
C TYR A 348 -4.14 -19.00 12.78
N ILE A 349 -4.94 -18.74 11.75
CA ILE A 349 -4.51 -18.83 10.35
C ILE A 349 -4.77 -17.49 9.66
N GLY A 350 -3.70 -16.88 9.14
CA GLY A 350 -3.75 -15.58 8.46
C GLY A 350 -2.64 -15.44 7.43
N ASN A 351 -2.53 -14.27 6.81
CA ASN A 351 -1.63 -14.07 5.68
C ASN A 351 -0.87 -12.74 5.71
N SER A 352 -1.28 -11.76 6.51
CA SER A 352 -0.84 -10.39 6.34
C SER A 352 -0.51 -9.65 7.62
N ILE A 353 -0.29 -8.34 7.50
CA ILE A 353 0.28 -7.53 8.56
C ILE A 353 -0.66 -7.28 9.73
N ASN A 354 -1.98 -7.28 9.48
CA ASN A 354 -2.98 -7.15 10.54
C ASN A 354 -3.05 -8.42 11.40
N ASP A 355 -2.60 -9.56 10.88
CA ASP A 355 -2.56 -10.85 11.58
C ASP A 355 -1.38 -11.00 12.52
N VAL A 356 -0.33 -10.20 12.32
CA VAL A 356 0.95 -10.33 13.02
C VAL A 356 0.81 -10.23 14.54
N SER A 357 -0.23 -9.59 15.07
CA SER A 357 -0.46 -9.53 16.51
C SER A 357 -0.96 -10.85 17.13
N ALA A 358 -1.49 -11.79 16.33
CA ALA A 358 -2.20 -12.96 16.83
C ALA A 358 -1.33 -13.84 17.75
N TYR A 359 -0.03 -13.96 17.47
CA TYR A 359 0.91 -14.72 18.31
C TYR A 359 0.98 -14.21 19.75
N LYS A 360 0.64 -12.93 20.00
CA LYS A 360 0.68 -12.34 21.35
C LYS A 360 -0.30 -13.01 22.31
N SER A 361 -1.33 -13.67 21.80
CA SER A 361 -2.29 -14.47 22.60
C SER A 361 -1.70 -15.78 23.14
N GLY A 362 -0.58 -16.26 22.60
CA GLY A 362 -0.01 -17.58 22.91
C GLY A 362 -0.61 -18.74 22.11
N ALA A 363 -1.44 -18.45 21.11
CA ALA A 363 -1.90 -19.43 20.13
C ALA A 363 -0.80 -19.82 19.14
N ASP A 364 -0.93 -21.02 18.58
CA ASP A 364 -0.17 -21.40 17.40
C ASP A 364 -0.67 -20.61 16.19
N THR A 365 0.23 -20.26 15.28
CA THR A 365 -0.06 -19.38 14.14
C THR A 365 0.47 -19.97 12.83
N LEU A 366 -0.35 -20.05 11.79
CA LEU A 366 0.05 -20.43 10.44
C LEU A 366 -0.10 -19.25 9.48
N CYS A 367 0.99 -18.92 8.80
CA CYS A 367 0.99 -17.95 7.71
C CYS A 367 0.70 -18.64 6.37
N VAL A 368 -0.42 -18.36 5.72
CA VAL A 368 -0.73 -18.89 4.39
C VAL A 368 -0.63 -17.76 3.37
N ASN A 369 -0.16 -18.04 2.15
CA ASN A 369 -0.10 -17.08 1.04
C ASN A 369 0.39 -15.67 1.46
N PRO A 370 1.61 -15.56 2.02
CA PRO A 370 2.04 -14.38 2.76
C PRO A 370 1.97 -13.08 1.95
N HIS A 371 1.42 -12.03 2.55
CA HIS A 371 1.26 -10.73 1.93
C HIS A 371 1.59 -9.60 2.90
N PHE A 372 2.60 -8.76 2.59
CA PHE A 372 3.07 -7.73 3.52
C PHE A 372 3.35 -8.24 4.94
N THR A 373 3.84 -9.47 5.05
CA THR A 373 4.35 -10.03 6.29
C THR A 373 5.65 -10.77 6.02
N ASP A 374 6.44 -11.03 7.05
CA ASP A 374 7.61 -11.91 6.98
C ASP A 374 7.23 -13.31 7.47
N PRO A 375 6.91 -14.26 6.57
CA PRO A 375 6.52 -15.61 6.97
C PRO A 375 7.65 -16.41 7.63
N THR A 376 8.89 -15.92 7.58
CA THR A 376 10.04 -16.58 8.19
C THR A 376 10.27 -16.14 9.65
N ASN A 377 9.50 -15.17 10.14
CA ASN A 377 9.56 -14.73 11.51
C ASN A 377 8.88 -15.76 12.44
N LYS A 378 9.67 -16.70 12.98
CA LYS A 378 9.19 -17.79 13.84
C LYS A 378 8.57 -17.37 15.17
N ARG A 379 8.70 -16.10 15.55
CA ARG A 379 7.97 -15.54 16.69
C ARG A 379 6.52 -15.22 16.33
N GLN A 380 6.30 -14.71 15.12
CA GLN A 380 4.98 -14.29 14.62
C GLN A 380 4.22 -15.44 13.99
N TRP A 381 4.96 -16.35 13.34
CA TRP A 381 4.44 -17.45 12.55
C TRP A 381 5.17 -18.73 12.91
N LYS A 382 4.52 -19.59 13.69
CA LYS A 382 5.02 -20.94 13.97
C LYS A 382 5.35 -21.69 12.67
N ASP A 383 4.40 -21.74 11.76
CA ASP A 383 4.54 -22.36 10.44
C ASP A 383 4.05 -21.46 9.32
N SER A 384 4.41 -21.81 8.08
CA SER A 384 4.02 -21.04 6.91
C SER A 384 3.88 -21.91 5.66
N ILE A 385 2.83 -21.68 4.87
CA ILE A 385 2.63 -22.21 3.52
C ILE A 385 2.76 -21.04 2.54
N ILE A 386 3.89 -20.98 1.83
CA ILE A 386 4.23 -19.84 0.97
C ILE A 386 3.30 -19.72 -0.25
N ASN A 387 2.87 -20.86 -0.80
CA ASN A 387 1.99 -20.92 -1.96
C ASN A 387 0.96 -22.04 -1.75
N MET A 388 -0.11 -21.70 -1.04
CA MET A 388 -1.25 -22.55 -0.79
C MET A 388 -2.23 -22.42 -1.96
N THR A 389 -2.31 -23.46 -2.78
CA THR A 389 -3.25 -23.53 -3.91
C THR A 389 -4.51 -24.32 -3.58
N ASN A 390 -4.47 -25.12 -2.50
CA ASN A 390 -5.61 -25.84 -1.96
C ASN A 390 -5.70 -25.63 -0.45
N PHE A 391 -6.89 -25.33 0.05
CA PHE A 391 -7.11 -25.07 1.48
C PHE A 391 -6.92 -26.33 2.33
N LYS A 392 -6.99 -27.53 1.75
CA LYS A 392 -6.71 -28.81 2.44
C LYS A 392 -5.27 -28.89 2.96
N ASP A 393 -4.34 -28.14 2.38
CA ASP A 393 -2.92 -28.14 2.78
C ASP A 393 -2.72 -27.69 4.24
N ILE A 394 -3.68 -26.95 4.82
CA ILE A 394 -3.60 -26.52 6.23
C ILE A 394 -3.85 -27.67 7.22
N ILE A 395 -4.48 -28.76 6.80
CA ILE A 395 -4.84 -29.89 7.68
C ILE A 395 -3.59 -30.46 8.35
N ASP A 396 -2.49 -30.58 7.62
CA ASP A 396 -1.22 -31.13 8.12
C ASP A 396 -0.58 -30.28 9.25
N TYR A 397 -1.03 -29.04 9.43
CA TYR A 397 -0.54 -28.09 10.42
C TYR A 397 -1.46 -27.98 11.64
N VAL A 398 -2.70 -28.47 11.54
CA VAL A 398 -3.64 -28.49 12.65
C VAL A 398 -3.54 -29.84 13.36
N ASN A 399 -2.92 -29.86 14.53
CA ASN A 399 -2.88 -31.02 15.41
C ASN A 399 -4.29 -31.35 15.96
N ILE A 400 -4.91 -32.43 15.47
CA ILE A 400 -6.31 -32.85 15.77
C ILE A 400 -6.34 -34.19 16.47
#